data_AF-A0A7C4AHC5-F1
#
_entry.id   AF-A0A7C4AHC5-F1
#
_cell.length_a   1.000
_cell.length_b   1.000
_cell.length_c   1.000
_cell.angle_alpha   90.00
_cell.angle_beta   90.00
_cell.angle_gamma   90.00
#
_symmetry.space_group_name_H-M   'P 1'
#
loop_
_entity.id
_entity.type
_entity.pdbx_description
1 polymer ?
#
loop_
_entity_poly.entity_id
_entity_poly.type
_entity_poly.pdbx_seq_one_letter_code
_entity_poly.pdbx_strand_id
1 'polypeptide(L)'
;MAASPYRNTLSLDTDTWVLGSVRPLFSLLELGFDLCVAPRPDFRVEGGKLELLAHAHQEDANTGVLAYGGSPAVRALLDAWLESMAGQDDDAIRPGDHCDQWYFNARIKPGPDYARLRVWNLDPKVWNLRTFALAAALEQDLLPGTRILHARAFETRHFHGLDLAELVAARLGFAL
;
A
#
# COMPACT_ATOMS: atom_id res chain seq x y z
N MET A 1 17.65 -11.84 8.52
CA MET A 1 17.67 -10.45 9.04
C MET A 1 17.96 -10.38 10.54
N ALA A 2 18.41 -9.23 11.07
CA ALA A 2 18.36 -8.99 12.53
C ALA A 2 16.90 -9.04 13.00
N ALA A 3 16.65 -9.60 14.18
CA ALA A 3 15.29 -9.68 14.72
C ALA A 3 14.75 -8.26 14.96
N SER A 4 13.71 -7.85 14.23
CA SER A 4 12.97 -6.62 14.55
C SER A 4 12.54 -6.67 16.02
N PRO A 5 12.80 -5.61 16.81
CA PRO A 5 12.37 -5.56 18.21
C PRO A 5 10.85 -5.34 18.35
N TYR A 6 10.17 -5.03 17.25
CA TYR A 6 8.76 -4.70 17.25
C TYR A 6 7.89 -5.95 17.12
N ARG A 7 6.89 -6.06 18.00
CA ARG A 7 5.89 -7.13 17.94
C ARG A 7 5.00 -7.01 16.71
N ASN A 8 4.61 -5.79 16.35
CA ASN A 8 3.76 -5.47 15.21
C ASN A 8 4.38 -4.29 14.47
N THR A 9 4.36 -4.32 13.15
CA THR A 9 4.96 -3.29 12.29
C THR A 9 3.95 -2.81 11.26
N LEU A 10 3.95 -1.52 10.97
CA LEU A 10 3.30 -0.92 9.81
C LEU A 10 4.40 -0.33 8.92
N SER A 11 4.55 -0.90 7.72
CA SER A 11 5.41 -0.39 6.66
C SER A 11 4.59 0.46 5.71
N LEU A 12 5.13 1.62 5.36
CA LEU A 12 4.49 2.61 4.50
C LEU A 12 5.50 3.15 3.49
N ASP A 13 5.07 3.34 2.25
CA ASP A 13 5.84 4.11 1.27
C ASP A 13 5.95 5.58 1.71
N THR A 14 7.02 6.23 1.29
CA THR A 14 7.36 7.61 1.69
C THR A 14 6.39 8.67 1.14
N ASP A 15 5.60 8.33 0.13
CA ASP A 15 4.55 9.16 -0.48
C ASP A 15 3.15 8.82 0.04
N THR A 16 3.08 8.22 1.24
CA THR A 16 1.82 8.01 1.96
C THR A 16 1.54 9.10 3.00
N TRP A 17 0.26 9.36 3.21
CA TRP A 17 -0.27 10.36 4.13
C TRP A 17 -1.29 9.70 5.05
N VAL A 18 -1.06 9.78 6.35
CA VAL A 18 -1.98 9.22 7.36
C VAL A 18 -3.05 10.26 7.68
N LEU A 19 -4.27 10.04 7.18
CA LEU A 19 -5.43 10.92 7.32
C LEU A 19 -6.32 10.57 8.53
N GLY A 20 -6.07 9.42 9.16
CA GLY A 20 -6.83 8.94 10.30
C GLY A 20 -6.08 7.89 11.13
N SER A 21 -6.68 7.45 12.23
CA SER A 21 -6.03 6.50 13.15
C SER A 21 -5.68 5.18 12.45
N VAL A 22 -4.44 4.71 12.62
CA VAL A 22 -3.98 3.40 12.12
C VAL A 22 -4.14 2.26 13.14
N ARG A 23 -4.64 2.56 14.35
CA ARG A 23 -4.86 1.55 15.42
C ARG A 23 -5.63 0.30 14.95
N PRO A 24 -6.66 0.40 14.09
CA PRO A 24 -7.37 -0.80 13.64
C PRO A 24 -6.50 -1.83 12.92
N LEU A 25 -5.42 -1.43 12.23
CA LEU A 25 -4.47 -2.39 11.63
C LEU A 25 -3.78 -3.23 12.71
N PHE A 26 -3.34 -2.57 13.79
CA PHE A 26 -2.69 -3.27 14.90
C PHE A 26 -3.67 -4.20 15.63
N SER A 27 -4.93 -3.80 15.76
CA SER A 27 -5.97 -4.67 16.31
C SER A 27 -6.19 -5.93 15.46
N LEU A 28 -6.10 -5.84 14.12
CA LEU A 28 -6.15 -7.04 13.26
C LEU A 28 -4.98 -7.99 13.55
N LEU A 29 -3.76 -7.45 13.71
CA LEU A 29 -2.60 -8.26 14.06
C LEU A 29 -2.74 -8.91 15.45
N GLU A 30 -3.33 -8.19 16.42
CA GLU A 30 -3.63 -8.73 17.76
C GLU A 30 -4.70 -9.82 17.74
N LEU A 31 -5.66 -9.78 16.81
CA LEU A 31 -6.64 -10.85 16.56
C LEU A 31 -6.03 -12.10 15.90
N GLY A 32 -4.74 -12.05 15.55
CA GLY A 32 -3.98 -13.17 15.04
C GLY A 32 -3.93 -13.27 13.52
N PHE A 33 -4.17 -12.17 12.79
CA PHE A 33 -3.72 -12.06 11.41
C PHE A 33 -2.21 -11.84 11.37
N ASP A 34 -1.52 -12.52 10.46
CA ASP A 34 -0.07 -12.41 10.29
C ASP A 34 0.32 -11.20 9.44
N LEU A 35 -0.51 -10.90 8.43
CA LEU A 35 -0.26 -9.89 7.42
C LEU A 35 -1.57 -9.17 7.04
N CYS A 36 -1.51 -7.86 6.91
CA CYS A 36 -2.57 -7.00 6.38
C CYS A 36 -2.00 -6.26 5.17
N VAL A 37 -2.63 -6.43 4.01
CA VAL A 37 -2.13 -5.90 2.73
C VAL A 37 -3.28 -5.39 1.87
N ALA A 38 -3.08 -4.28 1.17
CA ALA A 38 -4.06 -3.75 0.23
C ALA A 38 -3.87 -4.39 -1.16
N PRO A 39 -4.96 -4.63 -1.92
CA PRO A 39 -4.83 -5.09 -3.29
C PRO A 39 -4.16 -4.03 -4.16
N ARG A 40 -3.50 -4.49 -5.22
CA ARG A 40 -2.94 -3.63 -6.24
C ARG A 40 -4.08 -2.91 -6.96
N PRO A 41 -3.93 -1.60 -7.16
CA PRO A 41 -4.86 -0.82 -7.96
C PRO A 41 -4.47 -0.85 -9.45
N ASP A 42 -5.46 -0.83 -10.34
CA ASP A 42 -5.23 -0.69 -11.78
C ASP A 42 -5.77 0.60 -12.35
N PHE A 43 -5.01 1.17 -13.27
CA PHE A 43 -5.33 2.44 -13.88
C PHE A 43 -4.96 2.44 -15.36
N ARG A 44 -5.59 3.34 -16.10
CA ARG A 44 -5.19 3.74 -17.46
C ARG A 44 -5.10 5.25 -17.55
N VAL A 45 -4.36 5.74 -18.54
CA VAL A 45 -4.37 7.15 -18.91
C VAL A 45 -5.19 7.30 -20.17
N GLU A 46 -6.31 8.01 -20.11
CA GLU A 46 -7.17 8.31 -21.26
C GLU A 46 -7.43 9.81 -21.33
N GLY A 47 -7.11 10.44 -22.46
CA GLY A 47 -7.32 11.89 -22.67
C GLY A 47 -6.57 12.79 -21.68
N GLY A 48 -5.41 12.36 -21.17
CA GLY A 48 -4.64 13.12 -20.16
C GLY A 48 -5.18 13.00 -18.72
N LYS A 49 -6.21 12.19 -18.51
CA LYS A 49 -6.74 11.86 -17.18
C LYS A 49 -6.31 10.45 -16.79
N LEU A 50 -5.95 10.27 -15.52
CA LEU A 50 -5.74 8.96 -14.93
C LEU A 50 -7.08 8.41 -14.45
N GLU A 51 -7.53 7.31 -15.06
CA GLU A 51 -8.75 6.61 -14.68
C GLU A 51 -8.40 5.33 -13.92
N LEU A 52 -9.01 5.16 -12.74
CA LEU A 52 -9.03 3.87 -12.05
C LEU A 52 -9.87 2.89 -12.87
N LEU A 53 -9.25 1.83 -13.39
CA LEU A 53 -9.96 0.80 -14.15
C LEU A 53 -10.82 -0.09 -13.23
N ALA A 54 -10.25 -0.42 -12.07
CA ALA A 54 -10.80 -1.09 -10.91
C ALA A 54 -9.59 -1.52 -10.05
N HIS A 55 -9.83 -2.31 -9.01
CA HIS A 55 -8.81 -3.27 -8.55
C HIS A 55 -8.87 -4.47 -9.51
N ALA A 56 -8.49 -4.30 -10.78
CA ALA A 56 -8.69 -5.34 -11.80
C ALA A 56 -7.79 -6.57 -11.53
N HIS A 57 -6.64 -6.36 -10.90
CA HIS A 57 -5.81 -7.37 -10.26
C HIS A 57 -6.10 -7.41 -8.76
N GLN A 58 -7.34 -7.76 -8.37
CA GLN A 58 -7.66 -8.04 -6.94
C GLN A 58 -6.72 -9.09 -6.35
N GLU A 59 -6.13 -9.92 -7.19
CA GLU A 59 -5.13 -10.90 -6.81
C GLU A 59 -3.76 -10.27 -6.54
N ASP A 60 -3.35 -9.18 -7.19
CA ASP A 60 -2.06 -8.58 -6.87
C ASP A 60 -2.17 -7.78 -5.56
N ALA A 61 -1.07 -7.72 -4.81
CA ALA A 61 -0.90 -6.91 -3.63
C ALA A 61 -0.13 -5.63 -3.95
N ASN A 62 -0.48 -4.53 -3.27
CA ASN A 62 0.35 -3.34 -3.20
C ASN A 62 1.22 -3.38 -1.94
N THR A 63 2.53 -3.25 -2.10
CA THR A 63 3.50 -3.35 -1.00
C THR A 63 3.73 -2.03 -0.25
N GLY A 64 3.17 -0.92 -0.77
CA GLY A 64 3.32 0.40 -0.16
C GLY A 64 2.53 0.64 1.12
N VAL A 65 1.64 -0.27 1.48
CA VAL A 65 0.99 -0.32 2.81
C VAL A 65 0.91 -1.77 3.26
N LEU A 66 1.74 -2.14 4.23
CA LEU A 66 1.81 -3.49 4.80
C LEU A 66 1.83 -3.42 6.32
N ALA A 67 0.91 -4.11 6.99
CA ALA A 67 0.96 -4.33 8.43
C ALA A 67 1.26 -5.80 8.72
N TYR A 68 2.19 -6.11 9.62
CA TYR A 68 2.56 -7.49 9.89
C TYR A 68 3.02 -7.72 11.33
N GLY A 69 2.83 -8.94 11.81
CA GLY A 69 3.31 -9.39 13.12
C GLY A 69 4.77 -9.84 13.09
N GLY A 70 5.42 -9.87 14.25
CA GLY A 70 6.80 -10.34 14.43
C GLY A 70 6.93 -11.86 14.51
N SER A 71 5.99 -12.62 13.95
CA SER A 71 5.94 -14.09 14.07
C SER A 71 7.04 -14.77 13.24
N PRO A 72 7.44 -16.01 13.57
CA PRO A 72 8.39 -16.77 12.76
C PRO A 72 7.93 -16.97 11.31
N ALA A 73 6.62 -17.10 11.07
CA ALA A 73 6.06 -17.28 9.73
C ALA A 73 6.20 -16.01 8.88
N VAL A 74 5.93 -14.83 9.46
CA VAL A 74 6.17 -13.55 8.78
C VAL A 74 7.66 -13.36 8.49
N ARG A 75 8.54 -13.72 9.43
CA ARG A 75 9.99 -13.64 9.20
C ARG A 75 10.43 -14.51 8.03
N ALA A 76 9.95 -15.76 7.97
CA ALA A 76 10.25 -16.64 6.84
C ALA A 76 9.79 -16.04 5.51
N LEU A 77 8.59 -15.45 5.47
CA LEU A 77 8.11 -14.74 4.28
C LEU A 77 9.01 -13.55 3.90
N LEU A 78 9.43 -12.73 4.87
CA LEU A 78 10.29 -11.57 4.60
C LEU A 78 11.71 -11.99 4.18
N ASP A 79 12.27 -13.04 4.78
CA ASP A 79 13.56 -13.60 4.38
C ASP A 79 13.47 -14.17 2.94
N ALA A 80 12.42 -14.92 2.61
CA ALA A 80 12.18 -15.41 1.25
C ALA A 80 11.99 -14.26 0.24
N TRP A 81 11.31 -13.18 0.65
CA TRP A 81 11.16 -11.99 -0.19
C TRP A 81 12.51 -11.32 -0.46
N LEU A 82 13.31 -11.09 0.58
CA LEU A 82 14.66 -10.56 0.46
C LEU A 82 15.54 -11.43 -0.46
N GLU A 83 15.52 -12.75 -0.24
CA GLU A 83 16.26 -13.72 -1.06
C GLU A 83 15.82 -13.72 -2.52
N SER A 84 14.52 -13.59 -2.79
CA SER A 84 14.00 -13.51 -4.17
C SER A 84 14.53 -12.29 -4.94
N MET A 85 14.96 -11.26 -4.20
CA MET A 85 15.54 -10.06 -4.77
C MET A 85 17.08 -10.06 -4.75
N ALA A 86 17.70 -11.02 -4.06
CA ALA A 86 19.14 -11.08 -3.91
C ALA A 86 19.84 -11.37 -5.25
N GLY A 87 20.89 -10.60 -5.55
CA GLY A 87 21.68 -10.78 -6.78
C GLY A 87 21.08 -10.14 -8.02
N GLN A 88 20.06 -9.29 -7.87
CA GLN A 88 19.63 -8.42 -8.96
C GLN A 88 20.64 -7.32 -9.25
N ASP A 89 20.71 -6.96 -10.52
CA ASP A 89 21.40 -5.77 -10.98
C ASP A 89 20.57 -4.54 -10.60
N ASP A 90 21.18 -3.56 -9.94
CA ASP A 90 20.53 -2.30 -9.55
C ASP A 90 19.96 -1.57 -10.78
N ASP A 91 20.56 -1.76 -11.96
CA ASP A 91 20.08 -1.16 -13.23
C ASP A 91 18.76 -1.78 -13.73
N ALA A 92 18.40 -2.97 -13.23
CA ALA A 92 17.17 -3.68 -13.57
C ALA A 92 16.00 -3.30 -12.65
N ILE A 93 16.27 -2.75 -11.45
CA ILE A 93 15.23 -2.37 -10.50
C ILE A 93 14.70 -0.98 -10.86
N ARG A 94 13.45 -0.90 -11.33
CA ARG A 94 12.81 0.38 -11.69
C ARG A 94 11.43 0.49 -11.06
N PRO A 95 10.96 1.71 -10.75
CA PRO A 95 9.58 1.88 -10.29
C PRO A 95 8.58 1.30 -11.30
N GLY A 96 7.83 0.29 -10.88
CA GLY A 96 6.85 -0.40 -11.73
C GLY A 96 7.41 -1.53 -12.61
N ASP A 97 8.71 -1.80 -12.58
CA ASP A 97 9.35 -2.87 -13.35
C ASP A 97 10.44 -3.57 -12.52
N HIS A 98 10.26 -4.86 -12.24
CA HIS A 98 11.16 -5.65 -11.40
C HIS A 98 11.49 -5.00 -10.02
N CYS A 99 10.54 -4.26 -9.44
CA CYS A 99 10.66 -3.71 -8.09
C CYS A 99 10.16 -4.68 -7.01
N ASP A 100 10.26 -4.28 -5.73
CA ASP A 100 9.79 -5.05 -4.57
C ASP A 100 8.37 -5.61 -4.74
N GLN A 101 7.40 -4.79 -5.19
CA GLN A 101 6.02 -5.19 -5.44
C GLN A 101 5.92 -6.26 -6.53
N TRP A 102 6.75 -6.17 -7.57
CA TRP A 102 6.78 -7.17 -8.63
C TRP A 102 7.25 -8.52 -8.08
N TYR A 103 8.37 -8.54 -7.33
CA TYR A 103 8.88 -9.77 -6.71
C TYR A 103 7.91 -10.35 -5.71
N PHE A 104 7.26 -9.50 -4.91
CA PHE A 104 6.24 -9.94 -3.97
C PHE A 104 5.12 -10.71 -4.69
N ASN A 105 4.54 -10.12 -5.73
CA ASN A 105 3.43 -10.73 -6.46
C ASN A 105 3.86 -11.94 -7.30
N ALA A 106 5.00 -11.86 -7.97
CA ALA A 106 5.46 -12.90 -8.90
C ALA A 106 6.07 -14.12 -8.18
N ARG A 107 6.69 -13.93 -7.00
CA ARG A 107 7.50 -14.98 -6.34
C ARG A 107 6.99 -15.35 -4.95
N ILE A 108 6.56 -14.36 -4.16
CA ILE A 108 6.27 -14.57 -2.74
C ILE A 108 4.82 -14.93 -2.49
N LYS A 109 3.89 -14.13 -3.02
CA LYS A 109 2.46 -14.35 -2.89
C LYS A 109 1.97 -15.73 -3.38
N PRO A 110 2.46 -16.31 -4.49
CA PRO A 110 2.10 -17.67 -4.90
C PRO A 110 2.85 -18.77 -4.12
N GLY A 111 3.82 -18.38 -3.29
CA GLY A 111 4.71 -19.29 -2.58
C GLY A 111 4.12 -19.90 -1.30
N PRO A 112 4.75 -20.97 -0.79
CA PRO A 112 4.27 -21.68 0.40
C PRO A 112 4.31 -20.84 1.68
N ASP A 113 5.25 -19.90 1.80
CA ASP A 113 5.36 -19.05 2.99
C ASP A 113 4.18 -18.10 3.11
N TYR A 114 3.71 -17.52 1.99
CA TYR A 114 2.52 -16.69 1.97
C TYR A 114 1.25 -17.50 2.24
N ALA A 115 1.13 -18.69 1.62
CA ALA A 115 -0.04 -19.57 1.78
C ALA A 115 -0.28 -20.03 3.22
N ARG A 116 0.74 -19.99 4.09
CA ARG A 116 0.65 -20.34 5.51
C ARG A 116 0.19 -19.18 6.39
N LEU A 117 0.21 -17.95 5.90
CA LEU A 117 -0.15 -16.78 6.69
C LEU A 117 -1.67 -16.61 6.75
N ARG A 118 -2.15 -16.13 7.91
CA ARG A 118 -3.50 -15.57 8.03
C ARG A 118 -3.47 -14.15 7.50
N VAL A 119 -3.82 -13.97 6.23
CA VAL A 119 -3.81 -12.67 5.56
C VAL A 119 -5.16 -11.97 5.66
N TRP A 120 -5.14 -10.67 5.94
CA TRP A 120 -6.28 -9.78 5.81
C TRP A 120 -6.10 -8.83 4.64
N ASN A 121 -7.02 -8.87 3.68
CA ASN A 121 -7.03 -7.94 2.56
C ASN A 121 -7.69 -6.63 2.99
N LEU A 122 -6.93 -5.54 2.94
CA LEU A 122 -7.39 -4.21 3.31
C LEU A 122 -8.28 -3.61 2.22
N ASP A 123 -9.32 -2.87 2.63
CA ASP A 123 -10.07 -2.03 1.71
C ASP A 123 -9.17 -0.88 1.23
N PRO A 124 -8.80 -0.84 -0.06
CA PRO A 124 -7.91 0.18 -0.60
C PRO A 124 -8.51 1.59 -0.51
N LYS A 125 -9.85 1.76 -0.52
CA LYS A 125 -10.49 3.07 -0.36
C LYS A 125 -10.23 3.66 1.04
N VAL A 126 -9.98 2.78 2.02
CA VAL A 126 -9.73 3.15 3.42
C VAL A 126 -8.23 3.21 3.70
N TRP A 127 -7.47 2.22 3.26
CA TRP A 127 -6.10 1.98 3.73
C TRP A 127 -5.00 2.21 2.69
N ASN A 128 -5.35 2.50 1.44
CA ASN A 128 -4.37 2.74 0.40
C ASN A 128 -5.01 3.52 -0.75
N LEU A 129 -5.70 4.64 -0.45
CA LEU A 129 -6.38 5.41 -1.47
C LEU A 129 -5.30 6.04 -2.36
N ARG A 130 -5.30 5.75 -3.65
CA ARG A 130 -4.23 6.18 -4.56
C ARG A 130 -4.56 7.47 -5.26
N THR A 131 -3.55 8.19 -5.74
CA THR A 131 -3.76 9.44 -6.50
C THR A 131 -4.80 9.30 -7.60
N PHE A 132 -4.76 8.26 -8.44
CA PHE A 132 -5.72 8.10 -9.55
C PHE A 132 -7.16 7.80 -9.12
N ALA A 133 -7.38 7.35 -7.88
CA ALA A 133 -8.72 7.14 -7.32
C ALA A 133 -9.25 8.39 -6.59
N LEU A 134 -8.43 9.45 -6.47
CA LEU A 134 -8.73 10.60 -5.63
C LEU A 134 -9.93 11.41 -6.12
N ALA A 135 -10.02 11.71 -7.42
CA ALA A 135 -11.17 12.43 -7.98
C ALA A 135 -12.49 11.71 -7.71
N ALA A 136 -12.54 10.41 -8.03
CA ALA A 136 -13.71 9.59 -7.76
C ALA A 136 -14.05 9.51 -6.26
N ALA A 137 -13.04 9.45 -5.38
CA ALA A 137 -13.24 9.46 -3.94
C ALA A 137 -13.79 10.79 -3.41
N LEU A 138 -13.41 11.92 -4.01
CA LEU A 138 -13.96 13.24 -3.69
C LEU A 138 -15.42 13.37 -4.15
N GLU A 139 -15.71 12.94 -5.38
CA GLU A 139 -17.08 12.95 -5.94
C GLU A 139 -18.05 12.07 -5.13
N GLN A 140 -17.55 10.96 -4.58
CA GLN A 140 -18.33 9.99 -3.79
C GLN A 140 -18.29 10.25 -2.28
N ASP A 141 -17.68 11.35 -1.82
CA ASP A 141 -17.50 11.68 -0.40
C ASP A 141 -16.88 10.53 0.44
N LEU A 142 -15.88 9.85 -0.13
CA LEU A 142 -15.17 8.73 0.51
C LEU A 142 -13.98 9.19 1.34
N LEU A 143 -13.44 10.38 1.09
CA LEU A 143 -12.27 10.91 1.77
C LEU A 143 -12.41 11.02 3.31
N PRO A 144 -13.61 11.32 3.87
CA PRO A 144 -13.81 11.22 5.32
C PRO A 144 -13.54 9.82 5.89
N GLY A 145 -13.82 8.76 5.12
CA GLY A 145 -13.57 7.37 5.52
C GLY A 145 -12.12 6.90 5.32
N THR A 146 -11.34 7.59 4.50
CA THR A 146 -9.95 7.24 4.21
C THR A 146 -9.03 7.50 5.40
N ARG A 147 -8.17 6.52 5.69
CA ARG A 147 -7.15 6.55 6.75
C ARG A 147 -5.74 6.72 6.20
N ILE A 148 -5.45 6.16 5.03
CA ILE A 148 -4.16 6.33 4.37
C ILE A 148 -4.41 6.71 2.91
N LEU A 149 -3.87 7.88 2.54
CA LEU A 149 -3.81 8.37 1.17
C LEU A 149 -2.39 8.15 0.65
N HIS A 150 -2.24 7.35 -0.39
CA HIS A 150 -0.99 7.07 -1.05
C HIS A 150 -0.92 7.91 -2.33
N ALA A 151 -0.34 9.10 -2.20
CA ALA A 151 -0.37 10.11 -3.24
C ALA A 151 0.88 10.97 -3.29
N ARG A 152 1.34 11.22 -4.52
CA ARG A 152 2.45 12.15 -4.79
C ARG A 152 1.89 13.53 -5.09
N ALA A 153 2.57 14.56 -4.60
CA ALA A 153 2.17 15.95 -4.82
C ALA A 153 2.10 16.30 -6.31
N PHE A 154 3.09 15.85 -7.10
CA PHE A 154 3.10 16.14 -8.54
C PHE A 154 1.93 15.47 -9.27
N GLU A 155 1.60 14.22 -8.93
CA GLU A 155 0.49 13.50 -9.54
C GLU A 155 -0.84 14.17 -9.18
N THR A 156 -1.01 14.53 -7.90
CA THR A 156 -2.23 15.16 -7.39
C THR A 156 -2.49 16.48 -8.12
N ARG A 157 -1.44 17.30 -8.28
CA ARG A 157 -1.52 18.56 -9.02
C ARG A 157 -1.74 18.34 -10.52
N HIS A 158 -0.99 17.43 -11.13
CA HIS A 158 -1.03 17.23 -12.58
C HIS A 158 -2.34 16.63 -13.06
N PHE A 159 -2.88 15.63 -12.34
CA PHE A 159 -4.06 14.89 -12.77
C PHE A 159 -5.37 15.47 -12.24
N HIS A 160 -5.36 16.13 -11.08
CA HIS A 160 -6.58 16.63 -10.44
C HIS A 160 -6.61 18.15 -10.24
N GLY A 161 -5.49 18.85 -10.49
CA GLY A 161 -5.39 20.28 -10.24
C GLY A 161 -5.47 20.64 -8.76
N LEU A 162 -5.23 19.68 -7.86
CA LEU A 162 -5.33 19.86 -6.42
C LEU A 162 -3.94 20.06 -5.79
N ASP A 163 -3.86 20.91 -4.78
CA ASP A 163 -2.69 20.93 -3.90
C ASP A 163 -2.84 19.87 -2.80
N LEU A 164 -1.90 18.94 -2.75
CA LEU A 164 -1.96 17.81 -1.83
C LEU A 164 -1.80 18.24 -0.36
N ALA A 165 -0.96 19.25 -0.09
CA ALA A 165 -0.77 19.74 1.26
C ALA A 165 -2.05 20.41 1.78
N GLU A 166 -2.71 21.20 0.93
CA GLU A 166 -4.01 21.82 1.23
C GLU A 166 -5.09 20.78 1.52
N LEU A 167 -5.19 19.75 0.68
CA LEU A 167 -6.13 18.66 0.88
C LEU A 167 -5.90 17.93 2.22
N VAL A 168 -4.65 17.60 2.53
CA VAL A 168 -4.29 16.90 3.77
C VAL A 168 -4.55 17.77 4.99
N ALA A 169 -4.17 19.04 4.95
CA ALA A 169 -4.41 19.97 6.05
C ALA A 169 -5.90 20.14 6.33
N ALA A 170 -6.71 20.38 5.30
CA ALA A 170 -8.16 20.46 5.43
C ALA A 170 -8.74 19.18 6.06
N ARG A 171 -8.26 18.01 5.64
CA ARG A 171 -8.71 16.72 6.18
C ARG A 171 -8.35 16.51 7.65
N LEU A 172 -7.20 17.02 8.08
CA LEU A 172 -6.73 16.96 9.46
C LEU A 172 -7.27 18.11 10.34
N GLY A 173 -8.03 19.03 9.76
CA GLY A 173 -8.55 20.21 10.46
C GLY A 173 -7.51 21.30 10.72
N PHE A 174 -6.40 21.29 9.98
CA PHE A 174 -5.42 22.38 9.99
C PHE A 174 -5.84 23.47 9.01
N ALA A 175 -5.71 24.74 9.42
CA ALA A 175 -5.74 25.88 8.51
C ALA A 175 -4.32 26.10 7.98
N LEU A 176 -4.17 26.23 6.66
CA LEU A 176 -2.92 26.63 6.00
C LEU A 176 -2.97 28.11 5.62
#